data_AF-A0A1Y1IR81-F1
#
_entry.id   AF-A0A1Y1IR81-F1
#
_cell.length_a   1.000
_cell.length_b   1.000
_cell.length_c   1.000
_cell.angle_alpha   90.00
_cell.angle_beta   90.00
_cell.angle_gamma   90.00
#
_symmetry.space_group_name_H-M   'P 1'
#
loop_
_entity.id
_entity.type
_entity.pdbx_description
1 polymer ?
#
loop_
_entity_poly.entity_id
_entity_poly.type
_entity_poly.pdbx_seq_one_letter_code
_entity_poly.pdbx_strand_id
1 'polypeptide(L)'
;MLKALLGAYFCAMSRDAVVKTPGQRPPSKGAPTAYVFALKDKRIAFSDETEEGQQVDMALCLSLNGGGETVARALYSKDVEFTLTHTTFIQTNNLPLIPPGGNPDGNNARRRIKVLKYPNTYLPADKFDATNASHRPLVIGLKERMKAPGVIEQLMSLLARFSVEYYREGLGEDPPEVVEATGAYFDDCDKLQQFLDKHCEIGAGFETLEGDFYLDYRAFSNEPITKEALMNQMKSKGYRRSAKPLNRPTCRNCDVCPKASAIKRQYD
;
A
#
# COMPACT_ATOMS: atom_id res chain seq x y z
N MET A 1 -4.81 -3.25 24.79
CA MET A 1 -5.24 -1.90 25.18
C MET A 1 -6.47 -1.48 24.37
N LEU A 2 -6.35 -1.17 23.07
CA LEU A 2 -7.48 -0.69 22.24
C LEU A 2 -8.71 -1.61 22.24
N LYS A 3 -8.52 -2.93 22.11
CA LYS A 3 -9.63 -3.90 22.24
C LYS A 3 -10.38 -3.80 23.57
N ALA A 4 -9.65 -3.59 24.68
CA ALA A 4 -10.26 -3.47 26.00
C ALA A 4 -11.00 -2.14 26.17
N LEU A 5 -10.46 -1.06 25.59
CA LEU A 5 -11.05 0.28 25.62
C LEU A 5 -12.33 0.38 24.77
N LEU A 6 -12.28 -0.11 23.52
CA LEU A 6 -13.34 0.08 22.53
C LEU A 6 -14.41 -1.02 22.54
N GLY A 7 -14.12 -2.16 23.18
CA GLY A 7 -15.06 -3.28 23.30
C GLY A 7 -15.65 -3.69 21.95
N ALA A 8 -16.97 -3.56 21.82
CA ALA A 8 -17.71 -3.96 20.63
C ALA A 8 -17.35 -3.17 19.35
N TYR A 9 -16.74 -1.98 19.48
CA TYR A 9 -16.33 -1.15 18.34
C TYR A 9 -14.97 -1.54 17.73
N PHE A 10 -14.25 -2.47 18.35
CA PHE A 10 -13.00 -3.03 17.83
C PHE A 10 -13.27 -4.37 17.15
N CYS A 11 -12.60 -4.62 16.02
CA CYS A 11 -12.51 -5.97 15.45
C CYS A 11 -11.09 -6.29 14.96
N ALA A 12 -10.76 -7.58 14.99
CA ALA A 12 -9.72 -8.13 14.13
C ALA A 12 -10.39 -8.51 12.79
N MET A 13 -9.82 -8.08 11.68
CA MET A 13 -10.34 -8.32 10.33
C MET A 13 -9.50 -9.35 9.58
N SER A 14 -10.15 -10.08 8.67
CA SER A 14 -9.44 -10.99 7.76
C SER A 14 -8.48 -10.21 6.87
N ARG A 15 -7.34 -10.82 6.55
CA ARG A 15 -6.40 -10.31 5.54
C ARG A 15 -7.06 -10.14 4.17
N ASP A 16 -8.04 -11.00 3.86
CA ASP A 16 -8.83 -10.91 2.62
C ASP A 16 -9.60 -9.59 2.48
N ALA A 17 -9.76 -8.83 3.57
CA ALA A 17 -10.37 -7.50 3.53
C ALA A 17 -9.41 -6.40 3.02
N VAL A 18 -8.11 -6.68 2.94
CA VAL A 18 -7.06 -5.67 2.67
C VAL A 18 -6.04 -6.10 1.61
N VAL A 19 -5.73 -7.39 1.54
CA VAL A 19 -4.73 -7.94 0.62
C VAL A 19 -5.27 -9.13 -0.15
N LYS A 20 -4.62 -9.42 -1.27
CA LYS A 20 -4.86 -10.58 -2.11
C LYS A 20 -3.55 -11.18 -2.57
N THR A 21 -3.59 -12.48 -2.86
CA THR A 21 -2.46 -13.15 -3.52
C THR A 21 -2.44 -12.75 -5.00
N PRO A 22 -1.26 -12.48 -5.60
CA PRO A 22 -1.17 -12.23 -7.03
C PRO A 22 -1.84 -13.35 -7.85
N GLY A 23 -2.73 -12.96 -8.78
CA GLY A 23 -3.49 -13.91 -9.60
C GLY A 23 -4.71 -14.54 -8.92
N GLN A 24 -5.01 -14.20 -7.66
CA GLN A 24 -6.25 -14.60 -7.01
C GLN A 24 -7.44 -14.07 -7.79
N ARG A 25 -8.34 -14.99 -8.17
CA ARG A 25 -9.57 -14.62 -8.87
C ARG A 25 -10.51 -13.86 -7.92
N PRO A 26 -11.25 -12.87 -8.43
CA PRO A 26 -12.28 -12.22 -7.62
C PRO A 26 -13.30 -13.26 -7.15
N PRO A 27 -13.94 -13.04 -6.00
CA PRO A 27 -15.02 -13.90 -5.53
C PRO A 27 -16.11 -14.03 -6.60
N SER A 28 -16.78 -15.19 -6.63
CA SER A 28 -17.95 -15.37 -7.50
C SER A 28 -19.06 -14.38 -7.12
N LYS A 29 -19.88 -13.99 -8.10
CA LYS A 29 -21.01 -13.09 -7.85
C LYS A 29 -21.95 -13.73 -6.83
N GLY A 30 -22.24 -12.99 -5.76
CA GLY A 30 -23.06 -13.49 -4.66
C GLY A 30 -22.32 -14.40 -3.68
N ALA A 31 -20.99 -14.51 -3.71
CA ALA A 31 -20.25 -15.18 -2.63
C ALA A 31 -20.52 -14.49 -1.28
N PRO A 32 -20.52 -15.23 -0.14
CA PRO A 32 -20.60 -14.61 1.19
C PRO A 32 -19.43 -13.65 1.43
N THR A 33 -19.73 -12.45 1.95
CA THR A 33 -18.77 -11.38 2.23
C THR A 33 -18.59 -11.20 3.74
N ALA A 34 -18.39 -12.31 4.45
CA ALA A 34 -18.34 -12.33 5.91
C ALA A 34 -17.22 -11.42 6.48
N TYR A 35 -16.10 -11.29 5.78
CA TYR A 35 -15.00 -10.39 6.15
C TYR A 35 -15.39 -8.91 6.08
N VAL A 36 -16.24 -8.51 5.13
CA VAL A 36 -16.80 -7.14 5.09
C VAL A 36 -17.89 -6.98 6.14
N PHE A 37 -18.77 -7.98 6.30
CA PHE A 37 -19.85 -7.94 7.29
C PHE A 37 -19.32 -7.79 8.73
N ALA A 38 -18.14 -8.36 9.04
CA ALA A 38 -17.48 -8.21 10.33
C ALA A 38 -17.10 -6.76 10.69
N LEU A 39 -17.06 -5.86 9.71
CA LEU A 39 -16.76 -4.43 9.86
C LEU A 39 -18.00 -3.61 10.24
N LYS A 40 -19.20 -4.22 10.23
CA LYS A 40 -20.44 -3.57 10.64
C LYS A 40 -20.35 -3.11 12.10
N ASP A 41 -20.73 -1.85 12.31
CA ASP A 41 -20.72 -1.16 13.61
C ASP A 41 -19.33 -1.06 14.28
N LYS A 42 -18.25 -1.18 13.49
CA LYS A 42 -16.86 -1.06 13.99
C LYS A 42 -16.30 0.34 13.75
N ARG A 43 -15.44 0.78 14.66
CA ARG A 43 -14.68 2.04 14.56
C ARG A 43 -13.21 1.81 14.26
N ILE A 44 -12.68 0.67 14.69
CA ILE A 44 -11.29 0.29 14.42
C ILE A 44 -11.25 -1.19 14.02
N ALA A 45 -10.58 -1.46 12.90
CA ALA A 45 -10.33 -2.81 12.40
C ALA A 45 -8.81 -3.03 12.28
N PHE A 46 -8.31 -4.13 12.83
CA PHE A 46 -6.90 -4.52 12.73
C PHE A 46 -6.73 -5.80 11.93
N SER A 47 -5.80 -5.81 10.98
CA SER A 47 -5.35 -7.02 10.29
C SER A 47 -3.88 -7.24 10.62
N ASP A 48 -3.55 -8.43 11.10
CA ASP A 48 -2.18 -8.84 11.37
C ASP A 48 -1.63 -9.61 10.17
N GLU A 49 -0.36 -9.33 9.87
CA GLU A 49 0.53 -10.08 8.98
C GLU A 49 0.12 -10.05 7.50
N THR A 50 0.98 -9.43 6.68
CA THR A 50 0.99 -9.68 5.24
C THR A 50 2.18 -10.59 4.93
N GLU A 51 1.95 -11.59 4.10
CA GLU A 51 3.03 -12.45 3.59
C GLU A 51 3.82 -11.70 2.52
N GLU A 52 5.10 -12.05 2.39
CA GLU A 52 5.94 -11.49 1.34
C GLU A 52 5.32 -11.77 -0.04
N GLY A 53 5.24 -10.75 -0.89
CA GLY A 53 4.67 -10.84 -2.23
C GLY A 53 3.14 -10.72 -2.32
N GLN A 54 2.42 -10.54 -1.21
CA GLN A 54 0.99 -10.18 -1.28
C GLN A 54 0.79 -8.78 -1.85
N GLN A 55 -0.38 -8.54 -2.47
CA GLN A 55 -0.75 -7.26 -3.04
C GLN A 55 -1.90 -6.62 -2.28
N VAL A 56 -1.89 -5.30 -2.13
CA VAL A 56 -3.05 -4.55 -1.63
C VAL A 56 -4.21 -4.74 -2.59
N ASP A 57 -5.38 -5.13 -2.07
CA ASP A 57 -6.59 -5.15 -2.88
C ASP A 57 -7.18 -3.73 -2.98
N MET A 58 -6.57 -2.91 -3.84
CA MET A 58 -6.89 -1.49 -3.97
C MET A 58 -8.38 -1.22 -4.15
N ALA A 59 -9.10 -2.02 -4.95
CA ALA A 59 -10.52 -1.82 -5.16
C ALA A 59 -11.32 -1.96 -3.85
N LEU A 60 -11.00 -2.98 -3.06
CA LEU A 60 -11.65 -3.24 -1.78
C LEU A 60 -11.22 -2.24 -0.71
N CYS A 61 -9.93 -1.90 -0.62
CA CYS A 61 -9.46 -0.88 0.33
C CYS A 61 -10.12 0.48 0.07
N LEU A 62 -10.24 0.88 -1.20
CA LEU A 62 -10.89 2.14 -1.58
C LEU A 62 -12.40 2.12 -1.27
N SER A 63 -13.08 0.99 -1.46
CA SER A 63 -14.51 0.88 -1.15
C SER A 63 -14.75 0.88 0.37
N LEU A 64 -13.97 0.11 1.14
CA LEU A 64 -14.14 -0.02 2.59
C LEU A 64 -13.79 1.25 3.37
N ASN A 65 -12.85 2.07 2.87
CA ASN A 65 -12.41 3.30 3.51
C ASN A 65 -12.97 4.57 2.83
N GLY A 66 -14.05 4.43 2.06
CA GLY A 66 -14.74 5.55 1.40
C GLY A 66 -15.80 6.25 2.26
N GLY A 67 -16.22 5.64 3.37
CA GLY A 67 -17.28 6.16 4.26
C GLY A 67 -18.70 6.01 3.71
N GLY A 68 -18.88 5.32 2.58
CA GLY A 68 -20.18 5.06 1.97
C GLY A 68 -20.93 3.90 2.60
N GLU A 69 -22.11 3.62 2.05
CA GLU A 69 -22.89 2.43 2.34
C GLU A 69 -22.32 1.22 1.60
N THR A 70 -22.41 0.05 2.23
CA THR A 70 -22.03 -1.23 1.63
C THR A 70 -23.10 -2.26 1.92
N VAL A 71 -23.22 -3.24 1.02
CA VAL A 71 -24.04 -4.43 1.22
C VAL A 71 -23.10 -5.61 1.48
N ALA A 72 -23.29 -6.30 2.60
CA ALA A 72 -22.54 -7.51 2.90
C ALA A 72 -23.40 -8.54 3.63
N ARG A 73 -22.95 -9.79 3.61
CA ARG A 73 -23.63 -10.90 4.31
C ARG A 73 -22.66 -11.85 4.99
N ALA A 74 -23.07 -12.34 6.14
CA ALA A 74 -22.47 -13.51 6.76
C ALA A 74 -22.88 -14.80 6.02
N LEU A 75 -22.20 -15.91 6.34
CA LEU A 75 -22.58 -17.22 5.84
C LEU A 75 -24.01 -17.58 6.32
N TYR A 76 -24.82 -18.15 5.44
CA TYR A 76 -26.23 -18.52 5.71
C TYR A 76 -27.13 -17.37 6.20
N SER A 77 -26.78 -16.13 5.85
CA SER A 77 -27.53 -14.92 6.24
C SER A 77 -27.99 -14.13 5.01
N LYS A 78 -29.01 -13.29 5.21
CA LYS A 78 -29.46 -12.31 4.20
C LYS A 78 -28.45 -11.17 4.06
N ASP A 79 -28.50 -10.49 2.92
CA ASP A 79 -27.76 -9.25 2.70
C ASP A 79 -28.21 -8.18 3.69
N VAL A 80 -27.23 -7.45 4.22
CA VAL A 80 -27.44 -6.33 5.12
C VAL A 80 -26.70 -5.13 4.57
N GLU A 81 -27.43 -4.03 4.45
CA GLU A 81 -26.88 -2.72 4.10
C GLU A 81 -26.47 -1.97 5.36
N PHE A 82 -25.28 -1.38 5.36
CA PHE A 82 -24.79 -0.57 6.47
C PHE A 82 -23.71 0.43 6.03
N THR A 83 -23.55 1.51 6.80
CA THR A 83 -22.51 2.51 6.58
C THR A 83 -21.16 2.05 7.13
N LEU A 84 -20.11 2.23 6.32
CA LEU A 84 -18.72 1.99 6.73
C LEU A 84 -18.23 3.11 7.64
N THR A 85 -17.84 2.76 8.87
CA THR A 85 -17.44 3.75 9.91
C THR A 85 -16.10 3.45 10.57
N HIS A 86 -15.41 2.39 10.14
CA HIS A 86 -14.17 1.95 10.74
C HIS A 86 -12.95 2.60 10.09
N THR A 87 -11.86 2.71 10.85
CA THR A 87 -10.52 2.94 10.33
C THR A 87 -9.74 1.63 10.31
N THR A 88 -9.13 1.34 9.17
CA THR A 88 -8.36 0.10 8.90
C THR A 88 -6.91 0.29 9.33
N PHE A 89 -6.38 -0.65 10.13
CA PHE A 89 -4.96 -0.75 10.46
C PHE A 89 -4.40 -2.10 10.02
N ILE A 90 -3.24 -2.08 9.37
CA ILE A 90 -2.50 -3.28 8.97
C ILE A 90 -1.20 -3.28 9.75
N GLN A 91 -0.97 -4.31 10.56
CA GLN A 91 0.29 -4.50 11.28
C GLN A 91 1.12 -5.53 10.52
N THR A 92 2.24 -5.08 9.96
CA THR A 92 3.09 -5.95 9.15
C THR A 92 4.57 -5.59 9.24
N ASN A 93 5.41 -6.61 9.05
CA ASN A 93 6.84 -6.46 8.83
C ASN A 93 7.18 -6.35 7.34
N ASN A 94 6.31 -6.84 6.46
CA ASN A 94 6.51 -6.89 5.02
C ASN A 94 5.41 -6.09 4.33
N LEU A 95 5.69 -4.88 3.87
CA LEU A 95 4.66 -4.07 3.22
C LEU A 95 4.14 -4.78 1.96
N PRO A 96 2.80 -4.92 1.79
CA PRO A 96 2.24 -5.55 0.60
C PRO A 96 2.54 -4.72 -0.65
N LEU A 97 2.66 -5.34 -1.82
CA LEU A 97 2.87 -4.62 -3.08
C LEU A 97 1.62 -3.82 -3.48
N ILE A 98 1.82 -2.64 -4.07
CA ILE A 98 0.71 -1.89 -4.68
C ILE A 98 0.57 -2.33 -6.14
N PRO A 99 -0.61 -2.81 -6.58
CA PRO A 99 -0.78 -3.32 -7.93
C PRO A 99 -0.56 -2.23 -8.99
N PRO A 100 0.03 -2.57 -10.15
CA PRO A 100 0.27 -1.62 -11.22
C PRO A 100 -1.03 -1.03 -11.79
N GLY A 101 -1.06 0.28 -12.04
CA GLY A 101 -2.28 0.97 -12.49
C GLY A 101 -3.19 1.46 -11.35
N GLY A 102 -2.87 1.12 -10.09
CA GLY A 102 -3.11 2.05 -9.00
C GLY A 102 -2.22 3.26 -9.25
N ASN A 103 -2.71 4.20 -10.06
CA ASN A 103 -1.91 5.30 -10.60
C ASN A 103 -1.00 5.88 -9.49
N PRO A 104 0.34 5.80 -9.63
CA PRO A 104 1.28 6.31 -8.62
C PRO A 104 1.05 7.80 -8.35
N ASP A 105 0.56 8.54 -9.36
CA ASP A 105 0.15 9.95 -9.27
C ASP A 105 -1.37 10.11 -9.01
N GLY A 106 -2.10 9.00 -9.03
CA GLY A 106 -3.51 8.93 -8.68
C GLY A 106 -3.68 9.15 -7.18
N ASN A 107 -3.94 10.40 -6.84
CA ASN A 107 -4.09 10.93 -5.48
C ASN A 107 -4.96 10.05 -4.54
N ASN A 108 -5.83 9.18 -5.05
CA ASN A 108 -6.74 8.35 -4.26
C ASN A 108 -6.07 7.32 -3.35
N ALA A 109 -4.97 6.67 -3.80
CA ALA A 109 -4.26 5.67 -3.00
C ALA A 109 -3.37 6.33 -1.94
N ARG A 110 -2.52 7.28 -2.37
CA ARG A 110 -1.60 8.03 -1.50
C ARG A 110 -2.30 8.85 -0.40
N ARG A 111 -3.54 9.29 -0.62
CA ARG A 111 -4.37 9.95 0.40
C ARG A 111 -4.92 8.99 1.47
N ARG A 112 -5.02 7.69 1.19
CA ARG A 112 -5.69 6.70 2.05
C ARG A 112 -4.75 5.70 2.71
N ILE A 113 -3.58 5.46 2.11
CA ILE A 113 -2.55 4.59 2.66
C ILE A 113 -1.49 5.46 3.31
N LYS A 114 -1.27 5.26 4.61
CA LYS A 114 -0.24 5.92 5.40
C LYS A 114 0.64 4.87 6.07
N VAL A 115 1.96 5.03 5.96
CA VAL A 115 2.92 4.12 6.56
C VAL A 115 3.41 4.70 7.88
N LEU A 116 3.10 4.01 8.97
CA LEU A 116 3.63 4.31 10.31
C LEU A 116 4.79 3.36 10.60
N LYS A 117 6.02 3.86 10.47
CA LYS A 117 7.22 3.05 10.70
C LYS A 117 7.56 3.00 12.19
N TYR A 118 7.77 1.79 12.71
CA TYR A 118 8.25 1.55 14.07
C TYR A 118 9.67 0.98 14.04
N PRO A 119 10.73 1.82 13.99
CA PRO A 119 12.10 1.36 13.78
C PRO A 119 12.76 0.76 15.03
N ASN A 120 12.17 0.98 16.21
CA ASN A 120 12.79 0.60 17.47
C ASN A 120 12.64 -0.89 17.78
N THR A 121 13.71 -1.50 18.28
CA THR A 121 13.70 -2.86 18.82
C THR A 121 13.84 -2.81 20.34
N TYR A 122 12.92 -3.44 21.06
CA TYR A 122 12.90 -3.45 22.53
C TYR A 122 13.60 -4.70 23.07
N LEU A 123 14.74 -4.52 23.75
CA LEU A 123 15.65 -5.61 24.10
C LEU A 123 15.88 -5.71 25.62
N PRO A 124 16.01 -6.94 26.16
CA PRO A 124 16.45 -7.16 27.54
C PRO A 124 17.91 -6.71 27.74
N ALA A 125 18.31 -6.52 28.99
CA ALA A 125 19.60 -5.90 29.35
C ALA A 125 20.83 -6.65 28.80
N ASP A 126 20.74 -7.97 28.59
CA ASP A 126 21.80 -8.82 28.04
C ASP A 126 21.99 -8.65 26.53
N LYS A 127 20.98 -8.15 25.80
CA LYS A 127 21.01 -7.90 24.35
C LYS A 127 20.99 -6.42 23.99
N PHE A 128 20.73 -5.55 24.97
CA PHE A 128 20.64 -4.12 24.77
C PHE A 128 22.04 -3.53 24.53
N ASP A 129 22.18 -2.85 23.41
CA ASP A 129 23.36 -2.09 23.04
C ASP A 129 22.98 -0.60 22.96
N ALA A 130 23.52 0.21 23.86
CA ALA A 130 23.25 1.65 23.96
C ALA A 130 23.81 2.45 22.77
N THR A 131 24.76 1.89 22.01
CA THR A 131 25.34 2.54 20.83
C THR A 131 24.45 2.40 19.59
N ASN A 132 23.55 1.42 19.59
CA ASN A 132 22.58 1.22 18.51
C ASN A 132 21.37 2.16 18.68
N ALA A 133 21.21 3.10 17.75
CA ALA A 133 20.18 4.14 17.79
C ALA A 133 18.73 3.60 17.82
N SER A 134 18.50 2.36 17.37
CA SER A 134 17.18 1.73 17.33
C SER A 134 16.89 0.88 18.57
N HIS A 135 17.88 0.60 19.41
CA HIS A 135 17.66 -0.20 20.62
C HIS A 135 16.93 0.61 21.68
N ARG A 136 15.93 -0.02 22.31
CA ARG A 136 15.21 0.52 23.47
C ARG A 136 15.19 -0.54 24.58
N PRO A 137 15.22 -0.13 25.86
CA PRO A 137 15.14 -1.08 26.96
C PRO A 137 13.75 -1.74 26.99
N LEU A 138 13.73 -3.06 27.08
CA LEU A 138 12.50 -3.83 27.27
C LEU A 138 11.90 -3.53 28.65
N VAL A 139 10.63 -3.16 28.69
CA VAL A 139 9.89 -2.96 29.93
C VAL A 139 9.07 -4.21 30.23
N ILE A 140 9.54 -5.01 31.20
CA ILE A 140 8.85 -6.23 31.65
C ILE A 140 7.49 -5.85 32.25
N GLY A 141 6.44 -6.59 31.88
CA GLY A 141 5.08 -6.36 32.36
C GLY A 141 4.36 -5.16 31.71
N LEU A 142 4.96 -4.50 30.70
CA LEU A 142 4.33 -3.36 30.04
C LEU A 142 2.97 -3.73 29.42
N LYS A 143 2.86 -4.90 28.79
CA LYS A 143 1.63 -5.34 28.12
C LYS A 143 0.46 -5.48 29.09
N GLU A 144 0.72 -5.96 30.30
CA GLU A 144 -0.24 -6.12 31.39
C GLU A 144 -0.59 -4.76 31.99
N ARG A 145 0.43 -3.91 32.23
CA ARG A 145 0.23 -2.53 32.70
C ARG A 145 -0.63 -1.70 31.74
N MET A 146 -0.44 -1.85 30.43
CA MET A 146 -1.24 -1.18 29.39
C MET A 146 -2.69 -1.67 29.31
N LYS A 147 -3.06 -2.70 30.08
CA LYS A 147 -4.45 -3.19 30.23
C LYS A 147 -5.03 -2.86 31.61
N ALA A 148 -4.26 -2.26 32.52
CA ALA A 148 -4.75 -1.93 33.85
C ALA A 148 -5.91 -0.93 33.76
N PRO A 149 -6.95 -1.05 34.61
CA PRO A 149 -8.15 -0.19 34.55
C PRO A 149 -7.81 1.31 34.49
N GLY A 150 -6.92 1.78 35.37
CA GLY A 150 -6.51 3.19 35.38
C GLY A 150 -5.83 3.67 34.10
N VAL A 151 -5.11 2.79 33.37
CA VAL A 151 -4.52 3.15 32.06
C VAL A 151 -5.59 3.24 30.98
N ILE A 152 -6.58 2.34 31.00
CA ILE A 152 -7.72 2.37 30.08
C ILE A 152 -8.56 3.63 30.32
N GLU A 153 -8.81 4.00 31.58
CA GLU A 153 -9.49 5.24 31.96
C GLU A 153 -8.74 6.47 31.46
N GLN A 154 -7.42 6.54 31.69
CA GLN A 154 -6.58 7.64 31.18
C GLN A 154 -6.64 7.76 29.66
N LEU A 155 -6.57 6.63 28.95
CA LEU A 155 -6.67 6.61 27.49
C LEU A 155 -8.05 7.07 27.02
N MET A 156 -9.13 6.68 27.69
CA MET A 156 -10.49 7.18 27.40
C MET A 156 -10.56 8.70 27.58
N SER A 157 -10.03 9.23 28.68
CA SER A 157 -9.98 10.67 28.92
C SER A 157 -9.12 11.42 27.90
N LEU A 158 -8.06 10.81 27.37
CA LEU A 158 -7.28 11.38 26.26
C LEU A 158 -8.10 11.41 24.97
N LEU A 159 -8.75 10.31 24.60
CA LEU A 159 -9.61 10.26 23.41
C LEU A 159 -10.75 11.29 23.47
N ALA A 160 -11.38 11.45 24.64
CA ALA A 160 -12.45 12.42 24.82
C ALA A 160 -11.97 13.88 24.69
N ARG A 161 -10.73 14.17 25.09
CA ARG A 161 -10.14 15.52 24.93
C ARG A 161 -9.73 15.78 23.49
N PHE A 162 -9.01 14.84 22.87
CA PHE A 162 -8.56 14.98 21.49
C PHE A 162 -9.71 14.93 20.49
N SER A 163 -10.85 14.32 20.81
CA SER A 163 -12.02 14.40 19.94
C SER A 163 -12.53 15.84 19.80
N VAL A 164 -12.48 16.66 20.85
CA VAL A 164 -12.86 18.07 20.79
C VAL A 164 -11.96 18.85 19.82
N GLU A 165 -10.65 18.62 19.90
CA GLU A 165 -9.68 19.22 18.99
C GLU A 165 -9.92 18.76 17.54
N TYR A 166 -10.11 17.45 17.35
CA TYR A 166 -10.40 16.86 16.04
C TYR A 166 -11.69 17.40 15.42
N TYR A 167 -12.78 17.56 16.19
CA TYR A 167 -14.03 18.11 15.65
C TYR A 167 -13.93 19.60 15.29
N ARG A 168 -12.98 20.33 15.88
CA ARG A 168 -12.74 21.74 15.60
C ARG A 168 -11.80 21.96 14.42
N GLU A 169 -10.73 21.16 14.31
CA GLU A 169 -9.60 21.42 13.41
C GLU A 169 -9.30 20.27 12.43
N GLY A 170 -9.90 19.09 12.63
CA GLY A 170 -9.59 17.88 11.86
C GLY A 170 -8.29 17.20 12.31
N LEU A 171 -7.77 16.30 11.46
CA LEU A 171 -6.50 15.59 11.71
C LEU A 171 -5.24 16.42 11.35
N GLY A 172 -5.41 17.55 10.64
CA GLY A 172 -4.30 18.35 10.14
C GLY A 172 -3.49 17.67 9.03
N GLU A 173 -2.25 18.12 8.86
CA GLU A 173 -1.29 17.56 7.91
C GLU A 173 -0.58 16.33 8.48
N ASP A 174 -0.19 15.41 7.60
CA ASP A 174 0.58 14.22 8.01
C ASP A 174 1.98 14.63 8.52
N PRO A 175 2.48 14.00 9.60
CA PRO A 175 3.85 14.23 10.06
C PRO A 175 4.91 13.91 8.98
N PRO A 176 6.03 14.65 8.92
CA PRO A 176 7.06 14.44 7.90
C PRO A 176 7.56 12.99 7.80
N GLU A 177 7.72 12.30 8.92
CA GLU A 177 8.16 10.91 8.96
C GLU A 177 7.14 9.95 8.32
N VAL A 178 5.85 10.27 8.42
CA VAL A 178 4.78 9.50 7.77
C VAL A 178 4.75 9.78 6.28
N VAL A 179 4.92 11.05 5.89
CA VAL A 179 4.99 11.45 4.48
C VAL A 179 6.18 10.76 3.79
N GLU A 180 7.36 10.80 4.41
CA GLU A 180 8.58 10.16 3.90
C GLU A 180 8.43 8.64 3.82
N ALA A 181 8.00 7.98 4.90
CA ALA A 181 7.84 6.52 4.91
C ALA A 181 6.79 6.04 3.89
N THR A 182 5.71 6.81 3.72
CA THR A 182 4.69 6.52 2.72
C THR A 182 5.24 6.74 1.31
N GLY A 183 5.99 7.82 1.07
CA GLY A 183 6.66 8.08 -0.20
C GLY A 183 7.57 6.91 -0.61
N ALA A 184 8.50 6.55 0.28
CA ALA A 184 9.45 5.46 0.08
C ALA A 184 8.76 4.12 -0.24
N TYR A 185 7.65 3.82 0.43
CA TYR A 185 6.88 2.59 0.15
C TYR A 185 6.29 2.57 -1.26
N PHE A 186 5.71 3.68 -1.73
CA PHE A 186 5.18 3.75 -3.09
C PHE A 186 6.29 3.71 -4.14
N ASP A 187 7.43 4.33 -3.88
CA ASP A 187 8.57 4.34 -4.79
C ASP A 187 9.20 2.93 -4.93
N ASP A 188 9.24 2.17 -3.82
CA ASP A 188 9.67 0.76 -3.81
C ASP A 188 8.71 -0.14 -4.61
N CYS A 189 7.41 0.19 -4.63
CA CYS A 189 6.41 -0.52 -5.44
C CYS A 189 6.46 -0.15 -6.93
N ASP A 190 7.04 0.99 -7.33
CA ASP A 190 7.04 1.47 -8.71
C ASP A 190 8.21 0.90 -9.53
N LYS A 191 8.12 -0.41 -9.84
CA LYS A 191 9.12 -1.13 -10.64
C LYS A 191 9.37 -0.50 -12.01
N LEU A 192 8.34 0.11 -12.61
CA LEU A 192 8.50 0.80 -13.89
C LEU A 192 9.36 2.05 -13.74
N GLN A 193 9.13 2.87 -12.71
CA GLN A 193 9.97 4.02 -12.46
C GLN A 193 11.41 3.60 -12.18
N GLN A 194 11.61 2.57 -11.35
CA GLN A 194 12.95 2.05 -11.07
C GLN A 194 13.67 1.56 -12.34
N PHE A 195 12.95 0.92 -13.27
CA PHE A 195 13.51 0.53 -14.55
C PHE A 195 13.89 1.73 -15.41
N LEU A 196 13.01 2.74 -15.49
CA LEU A 196 13.27 3.96 -16.24
C LEU A 196 14.50 4.70 -15.70
N ASP A 197 14.65 4.78 -14.38
CA ASP A 197 15.76 5.51 -13.74
C ASP A 197 17.09 4.78 -13.88
N LYS A 198 17.09 3.44 -13.83
CA LYS A 198 18.33 2.64 -13.82
C LYS A 198 18.78 2.15 -15.20
N HIS A 199 17.85 1.99 -16.14
CA HIS A 199 18.10 1.30 -17.42
C HIS A 199 17.74 2.12 -18.65
N CYS A 200 17.14 3.30 -18.49
CA CYS A 200 16.73 4.13 -19.61
C CYS A 200 17.38 5.51 -19.57
N GLU A 201 17.76 6.00 -20.74
CA GLU A 201 18.11 7.41 -20.91
C GLU A 201 16.85 8.18 -21.31
N ILE A 202 16.51 9.23 -20.56
CA ILE A 202 15.29 10.01 -20.79
C ILE A 202 15.67 11.37 -21.36
N GLY A 203 15.14 11.70 -22.54
CA GLY A 203 15.53 12.92 -23.24
C GLY A 203 14.62 13.28 -24.40
N ALA A 204 14.67 14.56 -24.82
CA ALA A 204 13.91 15.01 -25.98
C ALA A 204 14.41 14.33 -27.25
N GLY A 205 13.51 13.64 -27.96
CA GLY A 205 13.83 12.96 -29.22
C GLY A 205 14.36 11.53 -29.09
N PHE A 206 14.50 11.01 -27.86
CA PHE A 206 14.87 9.62 -27.63
C PHE A 206 13.69 8.68 -27.86
N GLU A 207 13.86 7.64 -28.65
CA GLU A 207 12.77 6.70 -28.89
C GLU A 207 13.31 5.27 -28.87
N THR A 208 12.48 4.34 -28.40
CA THR A 208 12.79 2.91 -28.37
C THR A 208 11.67 2.13 -29.04
N LEU A 209 12.01 0.96 -29.58
CA LEU A 209 11.02 0.05 -30.12
C LEU A 209 10.22 -0.56 -28.97
N GLU A 210 8.90 -0.55 -29.10
CA GLU A 210 7.99 -1.10 -28.09
C GLU A 210 8.27 -2.57 -27.76
N GLY A 211 8.70 -3.34 -28.77
CA GLY A 211 9.09 -4.74 -28.59
C GLY A 211 10.35 -4.90 -27.73
N ASP A 212 11.38 -4.11 -28.02
CA ASP A 212 12.65 -4.16 -27.31
C ASP A 212 12.48 -3.69 -25.86
N PHE A 213 11.81 -2.55 -25.65
CA PHE A 213 11.51 -2.04 -24.31
C PHE A 213 10.72 -3.05 -23.47
N TYR A 214 9.72 -3.71 -24.07
CA TYR A 214 8.95 -4.74 -23.38
C TYR A 214 9.83 -5.93 -22.95
N LEU A 215 10.76 -6.37 -23.81
CA LEU A 215 11.67 -7.46 -23.47
C LEU A 215 12.65 -7.05 -22.37
N ASP A 216 13.22 -5.85 -22.47
CA ASP A 216 14.17 -5.32 -21.47
C ASP A 216 13.46 -5.15 -20.10
N TYR A 217 12.26 -4.55 -20.08
CA TYR A 217 11.48 -4.40 -18.85
C TYR A 217 11.08 -5.75 -18.24
N ARG A 218 10.70 -6.73 -19.06
CA ARG A 218 10.32 -8.06 -18.57
C ARG A 218 11.52 -8.78 -17.96
N ALA A 219 12.71 -8.61 -18.55
CA ALA A 219 13.95 -9.16 -18.01
C ALA A 219 14.31 -8.52 -16.65
N PHE A 220 14.05 -7.22 -16.48
CA PHE A 220 14.27 -6.51 -15.22
C PHE A 220 13.24 -6.85 -14.13
N SER A 221 11.95 -6.74 -14.44
CA SER A 221 10.87 -6.80 -13.45
C SER A 221 10.61 -8.20 -12.91
N ASN A 222 10.96 -9.23 -13.70
CA ASN A 222 10.65 -10.64 -13.45
C ASN A 222 9.16 -10.89 -13.16
N GLU A 223 8.27 -10.02 -13.68
CA GLU A 223 6.83 -10.07 -13.46
C GLU A 223 6.06 -10.44 -14.73
N PRO A 224 4.96 -11.20 -14.61
CA PRO A 224 4.06 -11.45 -15.73
C PRO A 224 3.24 -10.19 -16.03
N ILE A 225 3.73 -9.36 -16.95
CA ILE A 225 3.03 -8.19 -17.49
C ILE A 225 2.73 -8.37 -18.98
N THR A 226 1.54 -7.95 -19.43
CA THR A 226 1.24 -7.91 -20.86
C THR A 226 1.83 -6.66 -21.48
N LYS A 227 2.17 -6.72 -22.77
CA LYS A 227 2.71 -5.57 -23.51
C LYS A 227 1.79 -4.35 -23.42
N GLU A 228 0.48 -4.55 -23.59
CA GLU A 228 -0.51 -3.47 -23.50
C GLU A 228 -0.63 -2.89 -22.09
N ALA A 229 -0.55 -3.72 -21.04
CA ALA A 229 -0.54 -3.23 -19.65
C ALA A 229 0.68 -2.36 -19.37
N LEU A 230 1.87 -2.77 -19.82
CA LEU A 230 3.09 -1.97 -19.70
C LEU A 230 2.97 -0.64 -20.46
N MET A 231 2.39 -0.65 -21.65
CA MET A 231 2.20 0.58 -22.42
C MET A 231 1.20 1.54 -21.78
N ASN A 232 0.16 1.03 -21.12
CA ASN A 232 -0.76 1.86 -20.34
C ASN A 232 -0.06 2.51 -19.14
N GLN A 233 0.85 1.80 -18.47
CA GLN A 233 1.65 2.37 -17.37
C GLN A 233 2.62 3.45 -17.88
N MET A 234 3.30 3.20 -19.01
CA MET A 234 4.13 4.20 -19.67
C MET A 234 3.33 5.45 -20.01
N LYS A 235 2.10 5.28 -20.53
CA LYS A 235 1.17 6.38 -20.81
C LYS A 235 0.80 7.16 -19.56
N SER A 236 0.51 6.51 -18.43
CA SER A 236 0.24 7.22 -17.17
C SER A 236 1.42 8.04 -16.67
N LYS A 237 2.66 7.63 -17.00
CA LYS A 237 3.90 8.37 -16.67
C LYS A 237 4.28 9.45 -17.69
N GLY A 238 3.44 9.70 -18.70
CA GLY A 238 3.64 10.76 -19.70
C GLY A 238 4.43 10.33 -20.95
N TYR A 239 4.61 9.02 -21.18
CA TYR A 239 5.26 8.48 -22.37
C TYR A 239 4.22 8.03 -23.41
N ARG A 240 4.40 8.37 -24.69
CA ARG A 240 3.44 8.02 -25.75
C ARG A 240 4.09 7.22 -26.89
N ARG A 241 3.27 6.38 -27.54
CA ARG A 241 3.63 5.71 -28.79
C ARG A 241 3.82 6.75 -29.90
N SER A 242 4.93 6.67 -30.63
CA SER A 242 5.11 7.42 -31.88
C SER A 242 4.40 6.71 -33.03
N ALA A 243 3.70 7.47 -33.88
CA ALA A 243 3.08 6.93 -35.09
C ALA A 243 4.07 6.72 -36.23
N LYS A 244 5.29 7.27 -36.12
CA LYS A 244 6.34 7.15 -37.13
C LYS A 244 7.20 5.92 -36.82
N PRO A 245 7.54 5.09 -37.84
CA PRO A 245 8.45 3.98 -37.63
C PRO A 245 9.84 4.51 -37.25
N LEU A 246 10.44 3.92 -36.20
CA LEU A 246 11.84 4.17 -35.85
C LEU A 246 12.73 3.68 -36.99
N ASN A 247 13.52 4.58 -37.57
CA ASN A 247 14.47 4.21 -38.62
C ASN A 247 15.74 3.68 -37.95
N ARG A 248 15.86 2.35 -37.78
CA ARG A 248 17.11 1.74 -37.28
C ARG A 248 18.10 1.60 -38.45
N PRO A 249 19.36 2.06 -38.31
CA PRO A 249 20.44 1.48 -39.09
C PRO A 249 20.52 0.00 -38.68
N THR A 250 20.33 -0.92 -39.62
CA THR A 250 20.45 -2.36 -39.35
C THR A 250 21.93 -2.69 -39.13
N CYS A 251 22.40 -2.65 -37.88
CA CYS A 251 23.69 -3.25 -37.55
C CYS A 251 23.50 -4.77 -37.55
N ARG A 252 23.84 -5.42 -38.65
CA ARG A 252 23.67 -6.87 -38.84
C ARG A 252 24.64 -7.75 -38.03
N ASN A 253 25.58 -7.19 -37.25
CA ASN A 253 26.69 -7.97 -36.67
C ASN A 253 27.30 -7.38 -35.38
N CYS A 254 26.51 -6.92 -34.40
CA CYS A 254 27.10 -6.50 -33.12
C CYS A 254 26.31 -7.02 -31.92
N ASP A 255 26.84 -8.07 -31.29
CA ASP A 255 26.38 -8.63 -30.02
C ASP A 255 26.76 -7.74 -28.81
N VAL A 256 27.21 -6.50 -29.01
CA VAL A 256 27.89 -5.69 -27.97
C VAL A 256 27.40 -4.25 -27.86
N CYS A 257 26.25 -3.88 -28.43
CA CYS A 257 25.71 -2.54 -28.17
C CYS A 257 25.01 -2.55 -26.80
N PRO A 258 25.44 -1.76 -25.79
CA PRO A 258 24.72 -1.67 -24.53
C PRO A 258 23.30 -1.17 -24.82
N LYS A 259 22.31 -2.03 -24.57
CA LYS A 259 20.89 -1.75 -24.82
C LYS A 259 20.35 -0.81 -23.75
N ALA A 260 20.79 0.44 -23.75
CA ALA A 260 20.05 1.48 -23.07
C ALA A 260 18.82 1.79 -23.94
N SER A 261 17.63 1.51 -23.42
CA SER A 261 16.40 1.95 -24.07
C SER A 261 16.29 3.48 -23.89
N ALA A 262 16.46 4.24 -24.96
CA ALA A 262 16.32 5.69 -24.92
C ALA A 262 14.83 6.05 -25.10
N ILE A 263 14.27 6.90 -24.22
CA ILE A 263 12.83 7.15 -24.14
C ILE A 263 12.49 8.63 -24.06
N LYS A 264 11.52 9.08 -24.86
CA LYS A 264 11.05 10.46 -24.93
C LYS A 264 9.93 10.69 -23.94
N ARG A 265 10.21 11.52 -22.94
CA ARG A 265 9.18 12.12 -22.08
C ARG A 265 8.53 13.28 -22.82
N GLN A 266 7.20 13.34 -22.83
CA GLN A 266 6.49 14.52 -23.33
C GLN A 266 6.48 15.55 -22.19
N TYR A 267 7.14 16.69 -22.38
CA TYR A 267 6.89 17.86 -21.55
C TYR A 267 5.63 18.54 -22.08
N ASP A 268 4.70 18.85 -21.18
CA ASP A 268 3.57 19.74 -21.46
C ASP A 268 4.05 21.19 -21.61
#